data_AF-A0A2C6A0D9-F1
#
_entry.id   AF-A0A2C6A0D9-F1
#
_cell.length_a   1.000
_cell.length_b   1.000
_cell.length_c   1.000
_cell.angle_alpha   90.00
_cell.angle_beta   90.00
_cell.angle_gamma   90.00
#
_symmetry.space_group_name_H-M   'P 1'
#
loop_
_entity.id
_entity.type
_entity.pdbx_description
1 polymer ?
#
loop_
_entity_poly.entity_id
_entity_poly.type
_entity_poly.pdbx_seq_one_letter_code
_entity_poly.pdbx_strand_id
1 'polypeptide(L)'
;MLDDRRLLLTRPLAVRLVAENALGRAAPRVPVFVYKSTGDEISPVAETDGLVRRYWAAGAAVDYQRDAGSDHGSLAVLAAPKALAWLRDALDGRLRPGCRTRTVLSSLLDPAAVEFLPQILIDALLGLLGSPVGPIIG
;
A
#
# COMPACT_ATOMS: atom_id res chain seq x y z
N MET A 1 -8.25 17.24 25.13
CA MET A 1 -7.34 16.14 25.56
C MET A 1 -6.60 15.49 24.37
N LEU A 2 -6.65 16.06 23.16
CA LEU A 2 -5.81 15.66 22.02
C LEU A 2 -5.31 16.89 21.25
N ASP A 3 -4.93 17.94 21.97
CA ASP A 3 -4.61 19.25 21.38
C ASP A 3 -3.10 19.40 21.11
N ASP A 4 -2.28 18.50 21.67
CA ASP A 4 -0.83 18.44 21.43
C ASP A 4 -0.51 17.56 20.22
N ARG A 5 -0.15 18.20 19.10
CA ARG A 5 0.27 17.51 17.86
C ARG A 5 1.55 16.68 18.01
N ARG A 6 2.31 16.87 19.09
CA ARG A 6 3.55 16.12 19.37
C ARG A 6 3.31 14.92 20.26
N LEU A 7 2.08 14.69 20.74
CA LEU A 7 1.73 13.60 21.65
C LEU A 7 2.36 12.26 21.24
N LEU A 8 2.27 11.91 19.96
CA LEU A 8 2.79 10.66 19.38
C LEU A 8 4.31 10.53 19.44
N LEU A 9 5.03 11.65 19.54
CA LEU A 9 6.49 11.73 19.50
C LEU A 9 7.11 12.01 20.86
N THR A 10 6.33 12.49 21.84
CA THR A 10 6.86 12.97 23.13
C THR A 10 6.29 12.25 24.35
N ARG A 11 5.06 11.73 24.30
CA ARG A 11 4.48 11.01 25.44
C ARG A 11 5.05 9.58 25.49
N PRO A 12 5.65 9.13 26.61
CA PRO A 12 6.30 7.81 26.67
C PRO A 12 5.39 6.65 26.29
N LEU A 13 4.12 6.68 26.71
CA LEU A 13 3.14 5.67 26.33
C LEU A 13 2.88 5.68 24.83
N ALA A 14 2.67 6.85 24.23
CA ALA A 14 2.36 6.97 22.80
C ALA A 14 3.57 6.56 21.94
N VAL A 15 4.78 7.03 22.28
CA VAL A 15 6.03 6.65 21.59
C VAL A 15 6.22 5.13 21.63
N ARG A 16 6.02 4.51 22.79
CA ARG A 16 6.11 3.05 22.92
C ARG A 16 5.11 2.35 22.01
N LEU A 17 3.85 2.75 22.04
CA LEU A 17 2.80 2.15 21.21
C LEU A 17 3.07 2.32 19.71
N VAL A 18 3.53 3.50 19.27
CA VAL A 18 3.93 3.73 17.88
C VAL A 18 5.09 2.81 17.49
N ALA A 19 6.10 2.66 18.35
CA ALA A 19 7.24 1.77 18.11
C ALA A 19 6.86 0.27 18.11
N GLU A 20 5.87 -0.13 18.90
CA GLU A 20 5.32 -1.49 18.93
C GLU A 20 4.51 -1.80 17.66
N ASN A 21 3.78 -0.81 17.12
CA ASN A 21 2.99 -0.94 15.89
C ASN A 21 3.81 -0.74 14.60
N ALA A 22 5.09 -0.37 14.71
CA ALA A 22 5.93 -0.15 13.54
C ALA A 22 6.21 -1.46 12.77
N LEU A 23 5.93 -1.45 11.47
CA LEU A 23 6.25 -2.56 10.57
C LEU A 23 7.77 -2.75 10.40
N GLY A 24 8.17 -3.96 10.00
CA GLY A 24 9.57 -4.28 9.70
C GLY A 24 10.35 -4.97 10.83
N ARG A 25 9.72 -5.20 12.00
CA ARG A 25 10.30 -5.98 13.10
C ARG A 25 10.29 -7.49 12.84
N ALA A 26 9.32 -7.96 12.05
CA ALA A 26 9.20 -9.33 11.59
C ALA A 26 8.90 -9.33 10.09
N ALA A 27 9.50 -10.28 9.37
CA ALA A 27 9.30 -10.41 7.93
C ALA A 27 8.09 -11.33 7.63
N PRO A 28 7.30 -11.04 6.59
CA PRO A 28 6.25 -11.94 6.14
C PRO A 28 6.81 -13.32 5.76
N ARG A 29 6.10 -14.38 6.15
CA ARG A 29 6.39 -15.77 5.75
C ARG A 29 5.67 -16.18 4.47
N VAL A 30 4.71 -15.38 4.03
CA VAL A 30 3.99 -15.52 2.76
C VAL A 30 4.47 -14.43 1.80
N PRO A 31 4.36 -14.65 0.47
CA PRO A 31 4.59 -13.59 -0.49
C PRO A 31 3.69 -12.39 -0.21
N VAL A 32 4.20 -11.18 -0.42
CA VAL A 32 3.42 -9.93 -0.30
C VAL A 32 3.58 -9.07 -1.55
N PHE A 33 2.47 -8.47 -1.97
CA PHE A 33 2.48 -7.37 -2.93
C PHE A 33 2.40 -6.05 -2.20
N VAL A 34 3.32 -5.16 -2.53
CA VAL A 34 3.34 -3.79 -2.01
C VAL A 34 3.21 -2.85 -3.20
N TYR A 35 2.37 -1.83 -3.09
CA TYR A 35 2.30 -0.75 -4.07
C TYR A 35 2.40 0.61 -3.37
N LYS A 36 3.07 1.57 -4.00
CA LYS A 36 3.26 2.92 -3.44
C LYS A 36 3.51 3.95 -4.53
N SER A 37 2.96 5.14 -4.38
CA SER A 37 3.24 6.26 -5.27
C SER A 37 4.61 6.82 -4.93
N THR A 38 5.43 7.13 -5.93
CA THR A 38 6.67 7.90 -5.72
C THR A 38 6.40 9.37 -5.42
N GLY A 39 5.22 9.88 -5.78
CA GLY A 39 4.73 11.22 -5.52
C GLY A 39 3.82 11.33 -4.30
N ASP A 40 3.75 10.31 -3.43
CA ASP A 40 2.89 10.28 -2.23
C ASP A 40 3.26 11.42 -1.26
N GLU A 41 2.34 12.38 -1.15
CA GLU A 41 2.46 13.63 -0.41
C GLU A 41 2.11 13.49 1.09
N ILE A 42 1.48 12.38 1.48
CA ILE A 42 1.07 12.08 2.85
C ILE A 42 2.01 11.06 3.50
N SER A 43 2.41 10.04 2.75
CA SER A 43 3.19 8.88 3.19
C SER A 43 4.39 8.71 2.26
N PRO A 44 5.52 9.39 2.54
CA PRO A 44 6.68 9.42 1.65
C PRO A 44 7.17 8.03 1.24
N VAL A 45 7.44 7.86 -0.05
CA VAL A 45 7.85 6.57 -0.64
C VAL A 45 9.08 5.96 0.04
N ALA A 46 10.02 6.78 0.51
CA ALA A 46 11.26 6.35 1.14
C ALA A 46 11.04 5.46 2.38
N GLU A 47 9.94 5.68 3.13
CA GLU A 47 9.59 4.84 4.29
C GLU A 47 9.18 3.42 3.84
N THR A 48 8.44 3.32 2.73
CA THR A 48 8.04 2.04 2.14
C THR A 48 9.23 1.35 1.48
N ASP A 49 10.09 2.09 0.78
CA ASP A 49 11.36 1.57 0.23
C ASP A 49 12.21 0.97 1.37
N GLY A 50 12.31 1.66 2.51
CA GLY A 50 13.00 1.18 3.70
C GLY A 50 12.40 -0.10 4.27
N LEU A 51 11.07 -0.19 4.36
CA LEU A 51 10.37 -1.39 4.82
C LEU A 51 10.60 -2.58 3.89
N VAL A 52 10.43 -2.39 2.58
CA VAL A 52 10.63 -3.44 1.57
C VAL A 52 12.07 -3.96 1.61
N ARG A 53 13.06 -3.07 1.73
CA ARG A 53 14.47 -3.49 1.93
C ARG A 53 14.66 -4.34 3.18
N ARG A 54 14.04 -3.98 4.31
CA ARG A 54 14.10 -4.79 5.54
C ARG A 54 13.47 -6.17 5.36
N TYR A 55 12.31 -6.24 4.72
CA TYR A 55 11.66 -7.52 4.42
C TYR A 55 12.49 -8.41 3.52
N TRP A 56 13.08 -7.84 2.46
CA TRP A 56 13.98 -8.59 1.59
C TRP A 56 15.22 -9.09 2.36
N ALA A 57 15.89 -8.22 3.12
CA ALA A 57 17.07 -8.62 3.89
C ALA A 57 16.78 -9.76 4.89
N ALA A 58 15.53 -9.90 5.32
CA ALA A 58 15.05 -10.96 6.19
C ALA A 58 14.46 -12.18 5.44
N GLY A 59 14.58 -12.24 4.11
CA GLY A 59 14.20 -13.40 3.29
C GLY A 59 12.74 -13.46 2.84
N ALA A 60 11.94 -12.41 3.05
CA ALA A 60 10.57 -12.39 2.56
C ALA A 60 10.51 -12.29 1.03
N ALA A 61 9.48 -12.89 0.42
CA ALA A 61 9.15 -12.67 -0.98
C ALA A 61 8.28 -11.42 -1.11
N VAL A 62 8.79 -10.40 -1.80
CA VAL A 62 8.11 -9.10 -1.97
C VAL A 62 8.09 -8.73 -3.46
N ASP A 63 6.89 -8.60 -4.03
CA ASP A 63 6.69 -7.93 -5.32
C ASP A 63 6.28 -6.49 -5.04
N TYR A 64 7.18 -5.55 -5.31
CA TYR A 64 7.00 -4.13 -5.00
C TYR A 64 6.83 -3.31 -6.28
N GLN A 65 5.69 -2.64 -6.42
CA GLN A 65 5.41 -1.75 -7.53
C GLN A 65 5.32 -0.30 -7.08
N ARG A 66 6.06 0.58 -7.73
CA ARG A 66 5.98 2.02 -7.54
C ARG A 66 5.27 2.66 -8.71
N ASP A 67 4.43 3.62 -8.42
CA ASP A 67 3.66 4.39 -9.41
C ASP A 67 4.21 5.81 -9.46
N ALA A 68 4.70 6.24 -10.63
CA ALA A 68 5.33 7.54 -10.80
C ALA A 68 4.33 8.66 -11.14
N GLY A 69 3.15 8.31 -11.64
CA GLY A 69 2.15 9.25 -12.16
C GLY A 69 0.97 9.51 -11.22
N SER A 70 1.03 9.02 -9.98
CA SER A 70 -0.06 9.14 -9.01
C SER A 70 0.37 9.91 -7.75
N ASP A 71 -0.59 10.29 -6.93
CA ASP A 71 -0.45 10.82 -5.57
C ASP A 71 -0.99 9.80 -4.54
N HIS A 72 -1.15 10.19 -3.27
CA HIS A 72 -1.68 9.31 -2.23
C HIS A 72 -3.09 8.77 -2.55
N GLY A 73 -4.00 9.67 -2.91
CA GLY A 73 -5.42 9.35 -3.10
C GLY A 73 -5.67 8.59 -4.40
N SER A 74 -5.12 9.08 -5.51
CA SER A 74 -5.28 8.47 -6.83
C SER A 74 -4.70 7.06 -6.90
N LEU A 75 -3.57 6.78 -6.22
CA LEU A 75 -2.98 5.44 -6.21
C LEU A 75 -3.91 4.36 -5.67
N ALA A 76 -4.73 4.70 -4.67
CA ALA A 76 -5.69 3.76 -4.10
C ALA A 76 -6.61 3.18 -5.19
N VAL A 77 -6.94 3.99 -6.20
CA VAL A 77 -7.71 3.60 -7.38
C VAL A 77 -6.84 2.88 -8.40
N LEU A 78 -5.74 3.52 -8.79
CA LEU A 78 -4.94 3.09 -9.94
C LEU A 78 -4.28 1.72 -9.73
N ALA A 79 -3.97 1.36 -8.48
CA ALA A 79 -3.34 0.10 -8.15
C ALA A 79 -4.31 -1.05 -7.80
N ALA A 80 -5.59 -0.76 -7.52
CA ALA A 80 -6.56 -1.78 -7.08
C ALA A 80 -6.71 -2.97 -8.05
N PRO A 81 -6.83 -2.78 -9.38
CA PRO A 81 -6.94 -3.89 -10.33
C PRO A 81 -5.71 -4.80 -10.31
N LYS A 82 -4.52 -4.20 -10.25
CA LYS A 82 -3.25 -4.94 -10.16
C LYS A 82 -3.14 -5.72 -8.86
N ALA A 83 -3.55 -5.12 -7.73
CA ALA A 83 -3.54 -5.79 -6.44
C ALA A 83 -4.48 -7.01 -6.43
N LEU A 84 -5.66 -6.91 -7.04
CA LEU A 84 -6.60 -8.03 -7.18
C LEU A 84 -6.07 -9.12 -8.11
N ALA A 85 -5.48 -8.75 -9.25
CA ALA A 85 -4.85 -9.70 -10.16
C ALA A 85 -3.73 -10.48 -9.45
N TRP A 86 -2.89 -9.79 -8.67
CA TRP A 86 -1.84 -10.42 -7.87
C TRP A 86 -2.43 -11.34 -6.78
N LEU A 87 -3.49 -10.92 -6.09
CA LEU A 87 -4.14 -11.73 -5.06
C LEU A 87 -4.73 -13.01 -5.64
N ARG A 88 -5.38 -12.96 -6.81
CA ARG A 88 -5.83 -14.15 -7.53
C ARG A 88 -4.66 -15.10 -7.79
N ASP A 89 -3.57 -14.59 -8.36
CA ASP A 89 -2.40 -15.41 -8.66
C ASP A 89 -1.77 -16.01 -7.39
N ALA A 90 -1.87 -15.32 -6.25
CA ALA A 90 -1.49 -15.82 -4.93
C ALA A 90 -2.35 -17.00 -4.48
N LEU A 91 -3.67 -16.85 -4.58
CA LEU A 91 -4.64 -17.87 -4.19
C LEU A 91 -4.59 -19.11 -5.09
N ASP A 92 -4.27 -18.92 -6.37
CA ASP A 92 -4.09 -20.01 -7.34
C ASP A 92 -2.71 -20.71 -7.24
N GLY A 93 -1.82 -20.25 -6.36
CA GLY A 93 -0.46 -20.78 -6.25
C GLY A 93 0.41 -20.51 -7.49
N ARG A 94 0.07 -19.49 -8.29
CA ARG A 94 0.76 -19.12 -9.54
C ARG A 94 1.88 -18.11 -9.35
N LEU A 95 2.04 -17.56 -8.13
CA LEU A 95 3.12 -16.65 -7.83
C LEU A 95 4.49 -17.35 -7.92
N ARG A 96 5.48 -16.59 -8.40
CA ARG A 96 6.89 -16.95 -8.28
C ARG A 96 7.48 -16.17 -7.10
N PRO A 97 7.76 -16.81 -5.96
CA PRO A 97 8.35 -16.14 -4.82
C PRO A 97 9.71 -15.54 -5.19
N GLY A 98 9.98 -14.33 -4.70
CA GLY A 98 11.22 -13.62 -4.95
C GLY A 98 11.10 -12.17 -4.52
N CYS A 99 12.17 -11.42 -4.69
CA CYS A 99 12.18 -9.98 -4.46
C CYS A 99 12.28 -9.25 -5.79
N ARG A 100 11.32 -8.37 -6.05
CA ARG A 100 11.32 -7.55 -7.25
C ARG A 100 10.78 -6.17 -6.93
N THR A 101 11.44 -5.14 -7.45
CA THR A 101 10.93 -3.76 -7.44
C THR A 101 10.78 -3.27 -8.86
N ARG A 102 9.67 -2.60 -9.16
CA ARG A 102 9.40 -1.97 -10.46
C ARG A 102 8.88 -0.56 -10.22
N THR A 103 9.23 0.36 -11.10
CA THR A 103 8.55 1.67 -11.19
C THR A 103 7.84 1.72 -12.53
N VAL A 104 6.55 2.03 -12.51
CA VAL A 104 5.70 2.18 -13.70
C VAL A 104 5.15 3.61 -13.74
N LEU A 105 4.77 4.08 -14.93
CA LEU A 105 4.12 5.40 -15.07
C LEU A 105 2.74 5.40 -14.41
N SER A 106 1.98 4.32 -14.56
CA SER A 106 0.72 4.09 -13.88
C SER A 106 0.47 2.60 -13.73
N SER A 107 -0.05 2.19 -12.57
CA SER A 107 -0.40 0.81 -12.23
C SER A 107 -1.57 0.29 -13.07
N LEU A 108 -2.40 1.17 -13.62
CA LEU A 108 -3.44 0.81 -14.59
C LEU A 108 -2.87 0.32 -15.92
N LEU A 109 -1.66 0.77 -16.29
CA LEU A 109 -1.00 0.37 -17.52
C LEU A 109 -0.29 -0.99 -17.39
N ASP A 110 -0.31 -1.62 -16.21
CA ASP A 110 0.20 -2.98 -16.05
C ASP A 110 -0.73 -3.95 -16.81
N PRO A 111 -0.21 -4.81 -17.70
CA PRO A 111 -1.04 -5.74 -18.47
C PRO A 111 -1.94 -6.65 -17.61
N ALA A 112 -1.55 -6.94 -16.37
CA ALA A 112 -2.36 -7.73 -15.45
C ALA A 112 -3.58 -6.95 -14.89
N ALA A 113 -3.60 -5.62 -14.99
CA ALA A 113 -4.70 -4.77 -14.55
C ALA A 113 -5.92 -4.84 -15.50
N VAL A 114 -5.68 -5.11 -16.78
CA VAL A 114 -6.70 -5.06 -17.85
C VAL A 114 -7.78 -6.13 -17.68
N GLU A 115 -7.47 -7.26 -17.04
CA GLU A 115 -8.41 -8.36 -16.79
C GLU A 115 -9.34 -8.08 -15.59
N PHE A 116 -8.99 -7.15 -14.70
CA PHE A 116 -9.63 -6.94 -13.38
C PHE A 116 -10.12 -5.52 -13.14
N LEU A 117 -10.61 -4.84 -14.18
CA LEU A 117 -11.20 -3.50 -14.04
C LEU A 117 -12.74 -3.50 -14.07
N PRO A 118 -13.46 -4.23 -13.19
CA PRO A 118 -14.91 -4.13 -13.16
C PRO A 118 -15.33 -2.72 -12.70
N GLN A 119 -16.30 -2.16 -13.40
CA GLN A 119 -16.83 -0.80 -13.17
C GLN A 119 -17.21 -0.55 -11.70
N ILE A 120 -17.68 -1.57 -10.99
CA ILE A 120 -18.06 -1.48 -9.58
C ILE A 120 -16.91 -1.09 -8.64
N LEU A 121 -15.66 -1.47 -8.96
CA LEU A 121 -14.51 -1.06 -8.16
C LEU A 121 -14.16 0.40 -8.41
N ILE A 122 -14.31 0.86 -9.65
CA ILE A 122 -14.13 2.26 -10.02
C ILE A 122 -15.16 3.11 -9.29
N ASP A 123 -16.42 2.70 -9.29
CA ASP A 123 -17.53 3.42 -8.65
C ASP A 123 -17.38 3.45 -7.11
N ALA A 124 -16.98 2.33 -6.50
CA ALA A 124 -16.67 2.27 -5.07
C ALA A 124 -15.50 3.19 -4.68
N LEU A 125 -14.49 3.28 -5.54
CA LEU A 125 -13.31 4.14 -5.36
C LEU A 125 -13.63 5.63 -5.58
N LEU A 126 -14.47 5.98 -6.57
CA LEU A 126 -14.98 7.33 -6.76
C LEU A 126 -15.87 7.78 -5.58
N GLY A 127 -16.64 6.86 -5.02
CA GLY A 127 -17.40 7.10 -3.79
C GLY A 127 -16.51 7.45 -2.59
N LEU A 128 -15.35 6.79 -2.46
CA LEU A 128 -14.36 7.05 -1.40
C LEU A 128 -13.64 8.40 -1.58
N LEU A 129 -13.42 8.84 -2.83
CA LEU A 129 -12.75 10.10 -3.16
C LEU A 129 -13.69 11.33 -3.08
N GLY A 130 -15.01 11.12 -3.03
CA GLY A 130 -16.02 12.19 -3.02
C GLY A 130 -16.95 12.23 -1.80
N SER A 131 -16.91 11.23 -0.90
CA SER A 131 -17.78 11.16 0.29
C SER A 131 -16.96 11.11 1.59
N PRO A 132 -17.42 11.75 2.68
CA PRO A 132 -16.82 11.55 4.00
C PRO A 132 -16.86 10.06 4.35
N VAL A 133 -15.74 9.50 4.82
CA VAL A 133 -15.70 8.14 5.33
C VAL A 133 -16.45 8.09 6.67
N GLY A 134 -17.71 7.65 6.66
CA GLY A 134 -18.59 7.53 7.84
C GLY A 134 -20.08 7.68 7.50
N PRO A 135 -21.01 7.41 8.44
CA PRO A 135 -22.42 7.71 8.24
C PRO A 135 -22.61 9.23 8.05
N ILE A 136 -23.40 9.62 7.05
CA ILE A 136 -23.65 11.03 6.68
C ILE A 136 -24.54 11.73 7.73
N ILE A 137 -25.23 10.95 8.57
CA ILE A 137 -26.12 11.43 9.63
C ILE A 137 -25.93 10.50 10.85
N GLY A 138 -25.68 11.10 12.01
CA GLY A 138 -25.86 10.49 13.32
C GLY A 138 -27.11 11.04 13.98
#